data_AF-A0A374HVD3-F1
#
_entry.id   AF-A0A374HVD3-F1
#
_cell.length_a   1.000
_cell.length_b   1.000
_cell.length_c   1.000
_cell.angle_alpha   90.00
_cell.angle_beta   90.00
_cell.angle_gamma   90.00
#
_symmetry.space_group_name_H-M   'P 1'
#
loop_
_entity.id
_entity.type
_entity.pdbx_description
1 polymer ?
#
loop_
_entity_poly.entity_id
_entity_poly.type
_entity_poly.pdbx_seq_one_letter_code
_entity_poly.pdbx_strand_id
1 'polypeptide(L)'
;MGGLILFAIVLCIWVFAKQDIKYYPQILFVCMAFTFLLGVINISKENHEIDDENKRIENNNRHIREKNEKVKYWIKEETEALQNEYNKLSRKLEETQDTLLQMYSLDVIFPKYRNIIAVSSFYEYLLSGRCDKLEGAEGAYNIFESELRMNLIINKIDDVIKHLEKIEQHQYMLYSAIQENNKQVNQLSGELTMLVNNSCQIEENTRMTEYYAWISARNTEAVKWKELGLL
;
A
#
# COMPACT_ATOMS: atom_id res chain seq x y z
N MET A 1 52.72 0.23 -30.35
CA MET A 1 54.07 0.68 -29.99
C MET A 1 55.07 -0.47 -29.75
N GLY A 2 54.78 -1.47 -28.89
CA GLY A 2 55.76 -2.49 -28.50
C GLY A 2 56.32 -3.39 -29.61
N GLY A 3 55.50 -3.80 -30.59
CA GLY A 3 55.94 -4.70 -31.67
C GLY A 3 56.93 -4.07 -32.66
N LEU A 4 56.78 -2.77 -32.96
CA LEU A 4 57.68 -2.04 -33.88
C LEU A 4 59.04 -1.75 -33.24
N ILE A 5 59.06 -1.51 -31.93
CA ILE A 5 60.30 -1.31 -31.17
C ILE A 5 61.10 -2.63 -31.12
N LEU A 6 60.44 -3.76 -30.85
CA LEU A 6 61.06 -5.09 -30.90
C LEU A 6 61.61 -5.42 -32.30
N PHE A 7 60.85 -5.12 -33.36
CA PHE A 7 61.30 -5.36 -34.74
C PHE A 7 62.51 -4.49 -35.13
N ALA A 8 62.53 -3.22 -34.69
CA ALA A 8 63.67 -2.33 -34.90
C ALA A 8 64.92 -2.79 -34.12
N ILE A 9 64.75 -3.29 -32.89
CA ILE A 9 65.86 -3.85 -32.10
C ILE A 9 66.40 -5.13 -32.77
N VAL A 10 65.53 -6.02 -33.23
CA VAL A 10 65.93 -7.25 -33.94
C VAL A 10 66.65 -6.94 -35.25
N LEU A 11 66.18 -5.95 -36.02
CA LEU A 11 66.88 -5.48 -37.23
C LEU A 11 68.23 -4.85 -36.90
N CYS A 12 68.34 -4.06 -35.83
CA CYS A 12 69.61 -3.51 -35.38
C CYS A 12 70.60 -4.62 -35.00
N ILE A 13 70.15 -5.66 -34.29
CA ILE A 13 70.99 -6.81 -33.91
C ILE A 13 71.41 -7.63 -35.14
N TRP A 14 70.52 -7.83 -36.12
CA TRP A 14 70.85 -8.57 -37.34
C TRP A 14 71.85 -7.83 -38.22
N VAL A 15 71.73 -6.51 -38.32
CA VAL A 15 72.68 -5.64 -39.04
C VAL A 15 74.03 -5.57 -38.32
N PHE A 16 74.04 -5.59 -36.98
CA PHE A 16 75.27 -5.68 -36.17
C PHE A 16 76.09 -6.95 -36.42
N ALA A 17 75.43 -8.07 -36.69
CA ALA A 17 76.10 -9.37 -36.77
C ALA A 17 76.85 -9.62 -38.09
N LYS A 18 76.68 -8.77 -39.12
CA LYS A 18 77.12 -9.10 -40.48
C LYS A 18 77.92 -8.03 -41.24
N GLN A 19 78.29 -6.90 -40.65
CA GLN A 19 78.97 -5.82 -41.39
C GLN A 19 80.16 -5.19 -40.65
N ASP A 20 81.24 -4.88 -41.40
CA ASP A 20 82.48 -4.29 -40.90
C ASP A 20 82.27 -3.06 -40.01
N ILE A 21 83.03 -3.00 -38.91
CA ILE A 21 82.97 -2.03 -37.79
C ILE A 21 82.91 -0.55 -38.24
N LYS A 22 83.37 -0.23 -39.46
CA LYS A 22 83.51 1.14 -39.96
C LYS A 22 82.17 1.86 -40.24
N TYR A 23 81.07 1.14 -40.53
CA TYR A 23 79.78 1.75 -40.92
C TYR A 23 78.69 1.70 -39.84
N TYR A 24 78.99 1.02 -38.72
CA TYR A 24 78.10 0.82 -37.58
C TYR A 24 77.52 2.11 -36.95
N PRO A 25 78.31 3.17 -36.66
CA PRO A 25 77.76 4.39 -36.05
C PRO A 25 76.78 5.12 -36.97
N GLN A 26 76.94 4.98 -38.30
CA GLN A 26 76.05 5.62 -39.28
C GLN A 26 74.67 4.95 -39.30
N ILE A 27 74.61 3.62 -39.24
CA ILE A 27 73.34 2.87 -39.24
C ILE A 27 72.56 3.12 -37.94
N LEU A 28 73.25 3.12 -36.79
CA LEU A 28 72.63 3.34 -35.49
C LEU A 28 72.02 4.75 -35.38
N PHE A 29 72.69 5.74 -35.97
CA PHE A 29 72.18 7.11 -36.09
C PHE A 29 70.90 7.17 -36.96
N VAL A 30 70.86 6.45 -38.08
CA VAL A 30 69.68 6.38 -38.96
C VAL A 30 68.49 5.73 -38.25
N CYS A 31 68.70 4.64 -37.50
CA CYS A 31 67.64 3.99 -36.73
C CYS A 31 67.11 4.89 -35.60
N MET A 32 67.99 5.59 -34.86
CA MET A 32 67.58 6.57 -33.85
C MET A 32 66.76 7.70 -34.48
N ALA A 33 67.23 8.26 -35.59
CA ALA A 33 66.52 9.31 -36.33
C ALA A 33 65.13 8.85 -36.80
N PHE A 34 65.00 7.60 -37.27
CA PHE A 34 63.73 7.02 -37.71
C PHE A 34 62.75 6.83 -36.56
N THR A 35 63.20 6.32 -35.41
CA THR A 35 62.35 6.17 -34.21
C THR A 35 61.86 7.52 -33.66
N PHE A 36 62.72 8.54 -33.71
CA PHE A 36 62.36 9.90 -33.32
C PHE A 36 61.30 10.48 -34.27
N LEU A 37 61.48 10.32 -35.59
CA LEU A 37 60.52 10.74 -36.61
C LEU A 37 59.14 10.09 -36.41
N LEU A 38 59.10 8.77 -36.18
CA LEU A 38 57.85 8.06 -35.91
C LEU A 38 57.17 8.55 -34.62
N GLY A 39 57.96 8.84 -33.58
CA GLY A 39 57.44 9.42 -32.33
C GLY A 39 56.81 10.80 -32.56
N VAL A 40 57.48 11.67 -33.31
CA VAL A 40 56.97 13.02 -33.66
C VAL A 40 55.67 12.93 -34.46
N ILE A 41 55.59 12.01 -35.43
CA ILE A 41 54.37 11.80 -36.23
C ILE A 41 53.21 11.32 -35.35
N ASN A 42 53.46 10.40 -34.43
CA ASN A 42 52.40 9.87 -33.54
C ASN A 42 51.86 10.94 -32.58
N ILE A 43 52.76 11.73 -31.97
CA ILE A 43 52.38 12.86 -31.09
C ILE A 43 51.59 13.91 -31.88
N SER A 44 52.00 14.22 -33.11
CA SER A 44 51.29 15.16 -33.97
C SER A 44 49.86 14.69 -34.29
N LYS A 45 49.69 13.39 -34.56
CA LYS A 45 48.36 12.81 -34.82
C LYS A 45 47.46 12.86 -33.59
N GLU A 46 47.97 12.47 -32.42
CA GLU A 46 47.23 12.51 -31.16
C GLU A 46 46.82 13.95 -30.79
N ASN A 47 47.73 14.92 -30.97
CA ASN A 47 47.42 16.33 -30.76
C ASN A 47 46.35 16.86 -31.72
N HIS A 48 46.31 16.38 -32.97
CA HIS A 48 45.27 16.76 -33.94
C HIS A 48 43.91 16.16 -33.58
N GLU A 49 43.87 14.91 -33.14
CA GLU A 49 42.63 14.26 -32.67
C GLU A 49 42.08 14.99 -31.42
N ILE A 50 42.94 15.37 -30.48
CA ILE A 50 42.56 16.19 -29.31
C ILE A 50 42.05 17.57 -29.72
N ASP A 51 42.68 18.24 -30.70
CA ASP A 51 42.24 19.56 -31.18
C ASP A 51 40.87 19.48 -31.87
N ASP A 52 40.63 18.45 -32.69
CA ASP A 52 39.33 18.19 -33.32
C ASP A 52 38.24 17.90 -32.27
N GLU A 53 38.56 17.13 -31.23
CA GLU A 53 37.62 16.85 -30.14
C GLU A 53 37.33 18.10 -29.31
N ASN A 54 38.34 18.91 -28.99
CA ASN A 54 38.17 20.18 -28.30
C ASN A 54 37.28 21.14 -29.09
N LYS A 55 37.44 21.23 -30.42
CA LYS A 55 36.57 22.01 -31.30
C LYS A 55 35.12 21.52 -31.26
N ARG A 56 34.89 20.20 -31.24
CA ARG A 56 33.54 19.61 -31.12
C ARG A 56 32.92 19.92 -29.76
N ILE A 57 33.68 19.80 -28.68
CA ILE A 57 33.25 20.13 -27.31
C ILE A 57 32.89 21.61 -27.23
N GLU A 58 33.71 22.50 -27.79
CA GLU A 58 33.45 23.94 -27.79
C GLU A 58 32.16 24.28 -28.55
N ASN A 59 31.95 23.66 -29.71
CA ASN A 59 30.72 23.86 -30.47
C ASN A 59 29.48 23.33 -29.73
N ASN A 60 29.57 22.15 -29.11
CA ASN A 60 28.49 21.60 -28.30
C ASN A 60 28.18 22.48 -27.07
N ASN A 61 29.21 22.96 -26.39
CA ASN A 61 29.08 23.89 -25.27
C ASN A 61 28.41 25.20 -25.68
N ARG A 62 28.72 25.71 -26.88
CA ARG A 62 28.05 26.90 -27.45
C ARG A 62 26.55 26.65 -27.63
N HIS A 63 26.17 25.54 -28.26
CA HIS A 63 24.76 25.18 -28.44
C HIS A 63 24.02 24.96 -27.11
N ILE A 64 24.67 24.36 -26.12
CA ILE A 64 24.11 24.19 -24.77
C ILE A 64 23.86 25.55 -24.13
N ARG A 65 24.81 26.48 -24.21
CA ARG A 65 24.64 27.84 -23.67
C ARG A 65 23.46 28.56 -24.32
N GLU A 66 23.34 28.49 -25.64
CA GLU A 66 22.21 29.09 -26.37
C GLU A 66 20.86 28.50 -25.95
N LYS A 67 20.78 27.18 -25.78
CA LYS A 67 19.56 26.51 -25.29
C LYS A 67 19.24 26.92 -23.84
N ASN A 68 20.24 26.96 -22.98
CA ASN A 68 20.07 27.33 -21.57
C ASN A 68 19.58 28.79 -21.42
N GLU A 69 20.11 29.72 -22.21
CA GLU A 69 19.65 31.11 -22.22
C GLU A 69 18.18 31.21 -22.68
N LYS A 70 17.80 30.46 -23.73
CA LYS A 70 16.40 30.38 -24.15
C LYS A 70 15.51 29.84 -23.04
N VAL A 71 15.87 28.70 -22.44
CA VAL A 71 15.09 28.09 -21.34
C VAL A 71 14.95 29.05 -20.17
N LYS A 72 16.03 29.75 -19.79
CA LYS A 72 16.01 30.75 -18.72
C LYS A 72 15.05 31.90 -19.04
N TYR A 73 15.04 32.37 -20.29
CA TYR A 73 14.09 33.38 -20.74
C TYR A 73 12.64 32.88 -20.66
N TRP A 74 12.34 31.69 -21.19
CA TRP A 74 11.00 31.09 -21.14
C TRP A 74 10.49 30.90 -19.70
N ILE A 75 11.33 30.37 -18.81
CA ILE A 75 10.98 30.20 -17.38
C ILE A 75 10.68 31.55 -16.74
N LYS A 76 11.47 32.59 -17.05
CA LYS A 76 11.25 33.93 -16.51
C LYS A 76 9.92 34.50 -16.98
N GLU A 77 9.62 34.42 -18.28
CA GLU A 77 8.36 34.90 -18.83
C GLU A 77 7.14 34.16 -18.25
N GLU A 78 7.23 32.83 -18.15
CA GLU A 78 6.16 31.99 -17.59
C GLU A 78 5.95 32.26 -16.09
N THR A 79 7.04 32.41 -15.32
CA THR A 79 6.94 32.74 -13.89
C THR A 79 6.38 34.14 -13.66
N GLU A 80 6.72 35.13 -14.49
CA GLU A 80 6.12 36.46 -14.44
C GLU A 80 4.63 36.44 -14.80
N ALA A 81 4.25 35.69 -15.85
CA ALA A 81 2.84 35.52 -16.22
C ALA A 81 2.04 34.84 -15.10
N LEU A 82 2.58 33.76 -14.52
CA LEU A 82 1.94 33.04 -13.42
C LEU A 82 1.82 33.90 -12.16
N GLN A 83 2.85 34.68 -11.84
CA GLN A 83 2.83 35.62 -10.71
C GLN A 83 1.77 36.70 -10.93
N ASN A 84 1.63 37.21 -12.16
CA ASN A 84 0.60 38.18 -12.49
C ASN A 84 -0.81 37.60 -12.34
N GLU A 85 -1.05 36.38 -12.80
CA GLU A 85 -2.34 35.69 -12.62
C GLU A 85 -2.64 35.42 -11.15
N TYR A 86 -1.63 34.98 -10.38
CA TYR A 86 -1.75 34.82 -8.93
C TYR A 86 -2.13 36.13 -8.24
N ASN A 87 -1.45 37.23 -8.57
CA ASN A 87 -1.75 38.55 -8.00
C ASN A 87 -3.17 39.02 -8.38
N LYS A 88 -3.63 38.76 -9.61
CA LYS A 88 -5.01 39.06 -10.04
C LYS A 88 -6.03 38.24 -9.23
N LEU A 89 -5.78 36.95 -9.04
CA LEU A 89 -6.68 36.07 -8.30
C LEU A 89 -6.72 36.45 -6.82
N SER A 90 -5.56 36.73 -6.23
CA SER A 90 -5.45 37.16 -4.84
C SER A 90 -6.25 38.44 -4.59
N ARG A 91 -6.11 39.44 -5.47
CA ARG A 91 -6.89 40.68 -5.38
C ARG A 91 -8.39 40.44 -5.52
N LYS A 92 -8.81 39.61 -6.47
CA LYS A 92 -10.24 39.25 -6.62
C LYS A 92 -10.78 38.54 -5.38
N LEU A 93 -9.96 37.70 -4.74
CA LEU A 93 -10.34 37.02 -3.51
C LEU A 93 -10.55 38.02 -2.37
N GLU A 94 -9.61 38.96 -2.20
CA GLU A 94 -9.71 40.05 -1.23
C GLU A 94 -10.96 40.92 -1.49
N GLU A 95 -11.17 41.37 -2.74
CA GLU A 95 -12.36 42.12 -3.15
C GLU A 95 -13.67 41.34 -2.85
N THR A 96 -13.67 40.03 -3.07
CA THR A 96 -14.85 39.17 -2.79
C THR A 96 -15.08 39.03 -1.28
N GLN A 97 -14.02 38.86 -0.49
CA GLN A 97 -14.10 38.78 0.96
C GLN A 97 -14.59 40.09 1.57
N ASP A 98 -14.08 41.22 1.09
CA ASP A 98 -14.53 42.55 1.50
C ASP A 98 -16.00 42.76 1.15
N THR A 99 -16.41 42.39 -0.07
CA THR A 99 -17.81 42.46 -0.48
C THR A 99 -18.69 41.60 0.44
N LEU A 100 -18.26 40.37 0.75
CA LEU A 100 -18.99 39.48 1.66
C LEU A 100 -19.12 40.08 3.07
N LEU A 101 -18.06 40.67 3.60
CA LEU A 101 -18.06 41.35 4.90
C LEU A 101 -19.00 42.55 4.89
N GLN A 102 -18.99 43.35 3.82
CA GLN A 102 -19.91 44.48 3.64
C GLN A 102 -21.36 44.00 3.55
N MET A 103 -21.65 42.91 2.85
CA MET A 103 -23.01 42.36 2.79
C MET A 103 -23.48 41.87 4.16
N TYR A 104 -22.62 41.19 4.91
CA TYR A 104 -22.96 40.70 6.25
C TYR A 104 -22.97 41.80 7.32
N SER A 105 -22.32 42.94 7.12
CA SER A 105 -22.42 44.09 8.02
C SER A 105 -23.77 44.80 7.95
N LEU A 106 -24.55 44.59 6.89
CA LEU A 106 -25.94 45.04 6.79
C LEU A 106 -26.89 44.34 7.79
N ASP A 107 -26.41 43.29 8.45
CA ASP A 107 -27.10 42.54 9.51
C ASP A 107 -28.50 41.99 9.13
N VAL A 108 -28.73 41.78 7.83
CA VAL A 108 -29.99 41.21 7.32
C VAL A 108 -30.14 39.72 7.70
N ILE A 109 -29.04 38.97 7.63
CA ILE A 109 -29.00 37.54 7.97
C ILE A 109 -28.33 37.37 9.33
N PHE A 110 -29.00 36.67 10.24
CA PHE A 110 -28.50 36.41 11.57
C PHE A 110 -27.16 35.64 11.52
N PRO A 111 -26.13 36.00 12.32
CA PRO A 111 -24.76 35.48 12.17
C PRO A 111 -24.62 33.96 12.09
N LYS A 112 -25.47 33.20 12.82
CA LYS A 112 -25.50 31.73 12.79
C LYS A 112 -25.65 31.17 11.36
N TYR A 113 -26.37 31.86 10.50
CA TYR A 113 -26.74 31.40 9.17
C TYR A 113 -25.88 31.98 8.04
N ARG A 114 -24.78 32.68 8.36
CA ARG A 114 -23.86 33.29 7.38
C ARG A 114 -22.91 32.26 6.75
N ASN A 115 -23.47 31.15 6.28
CA ASN A 115 -22.76 30.09 5.57
C ASN A 115 -23.44 29.84 4.22
N ILE A 116 -22.67 29.33 3.26
CA ILE A 116 -23.15 29.20 1.87
C ILE A 116 -24.39 28.32 1.75
N ILE A 117 -24.51 27.27 2.58
CA ILE A 117 -25.64 26.33 2.53
C ILE A 117 -26.92 27.06 2.94
N ALA A 118 -26.93 27.66 4.13
CA ALA A 118 -28.09 28.38 4.63
C ALA A 118 -28.49 29.55 3.72
N VAL A 119 -27.53 30.36 3.25
CA VAL A 119 -27.81 31.49 2.35
C VAL A 119 -28.41 31.01 1.02
N SER A 120 -27.88 29.92 0.45
CA SER A 120 -28.41 29.34 -0.80
C SER A 120 -29.83 28.82 -0.61
N SER A 121 -30.09 28.12 0.50
CA SER A 121 -31.42 27.62 0.85
C SER A 121 -32.43 28.75 1.04
N PHE A 122 -32.06 29.82 1.76
CA PHE A 122 -32.95 30.97 1.94
C PHE A 122 -33.28 31.65 0.61
N TYR A 123 -32.28 31.81 -0.26
CA TYR A 123 -32.49 32.33 -1.61
C TYR A 123 -33.49 31.48 -2.40
N GLU A 124 -33.34 30.16 -2.35
CA GLU A 124 -34.27 29.22 -2.99
C GLU A 124 -35.69 29.30 -2.41
N TYR A 125 -35.83 29.34 -1.08
CA TYR A 125 -37.15 29.43 -0.44
C TYR A 125 -37.89 30.72 -0.81
N LEU A 126 -37.17 31.83 -0.86
CA LEU A 126 -37.72 33.13 -1.25
C LEU A 126 -38.12 33.13 -2.74
N LEU A 127 -37.26 32.61 -3.62
CA LEU A 127 -37.57 32.53 -5.06
C LEU A 127 -38.74 31.61 -5.38
N SER A 128 -38.84 30.48 -4.69
CA SER A 128 -39.92 29.50 -4.87
C SER A 128 -41.24 29.93 -4.20
N GLY A 129 -41.24 31.00 -3.43
CA GLY A 129 -42.41 31.48 -2.69
C GLY A 129 -42.78 30.60 -1.49
N ARG A 130 -41.86 29.76 -1.00
CA ARG A 130 -42.06 28.94 0.22
C ARG A 130 -42.12 29.80 1.48
N CYS A 131 -41.43 30.93 1.49
CA CYS A 131 -41.51 31.95 2.52
C CYS A 131 -41.35 33.34 1.90
N ASP A 132 -41.85 34.37 2.59
CA ASP A 132 -41.71 35.78 2.21
C ASP A 132 -40.72 36.55 3.11
N LYS A 133 -40.33 35.96 4.25
CA LYS A 133 -39.49 36.58 5.29
C LYS A 133 -38.49 35.58 5.86
N LEU A 134 -37.41 36.09 6.44
CA LEU A 134 -36.41 35.27 7.12
C LEU A 134 -36.90 34.80 8.51
N GLU A 135 -37.53 35.71 9.25
CA GLU A 135 -38.06 35.47 10.60
C GLU A 135 -39.55 35.13 10.60
N GLY A 136 -40.03 34.60 11.74
CA GLY A 136 -41.42 34.21 11.95
C GLY A 136 -41.64 32.70 11.94
N ALA A 137 -42.85 32.28 12.29
CA ALA A 137 -43.21 30.85 12.36
C ALA A 137 -43.07 30.15 10.98
N GLU A 138 -43.42 30.85 9.91
CA GLU A 138 -43.27 30.37 8.52
C GLU A 138 -42.04 30.99 7.82
N GLY A 139 -41.11 31.58 8.59
CA GLY A 139 -39.91 32.23 8.05
C GLY A 139 -38.86 31.21 7.58
N ALA A 140 -37.98 31.66 6.69
CA ALA A 140 -36.88 30.86 6.15
C ALA A 140 -36.02 30.17 7.23
N TYR A 141 -35.78 30.83 8.37
CA TYR A 141 -35.02 30.25 9.47
C TYR A 141 -35.71 29.03 10.08
N ASN A 142 -37.02 29.09 10.30
CA ASN A 142 -37.75 27.98 10.89
C ASN A 142 -37.82 26.79 9.94
N ILE A 143 -38.06 27.05 8.65
CA ILE A 143 -38.07 26.01 7.61
C ILE A 143 -36.72 25.31 7.56
N PHE A 144 -35.63 26.07 7.51
CA PHE A 144 -34.27 25.53 7.47
C PHE A 144 -33.91 24.71 8.71
N GLU A 145 -34.21 25.23 9.91
CA GLU A 145 -33.97 24.50 11.16
C GLU A 145 -34.81 23.22 11.26
N SER A 146 -36.05 23.26 10.73
CA SER A 146 -36.91 22.08 10.64
C SER A 146 -36.30 21.04 9.69
N GLU A 147 -35.83 21.44 8.51
CA GLU A 147 -35.15 20.56 7.56
C GLU A 147 -33.87 19.94 8.16
N LEU A 148 -33.05 20.73 8.86
CA LEU A 148 -31.89 20.22 9.59
C LEU A 148 -32.28 19.19 10.66
N ARG A 149 -33.33 19.49 11.45
CA ARG A 149 -33.82 18.56 12.47
C ARG A 149 -34.35 17.27 11.85
N MET A 150 -35.07 17.35 10.74
CA MET A 150 -35.56 16.18 10.00
C MET A 150 -34.40 15.32 9.51
N ASN A 151 -33.36 15.92 8.93
CA ASN A 151 -32.17 15.18 8.50
C ASN A 151 -31.47 14.46 9.68
N LEU A 152 -31.39 15.09 10.85
CA LEU A 152 -30.87 14.44 12.05
C LEU A 152 -31.73 13.26 12.51
N ILE A 153 -33.06 13.40 12.44
CA ILE A 153 -34.01 12.34 12.78
C ILE A 153 -33.85 11.15 11.82
N ILE A 154 -33.77 11.40 10.50
CA ILE A 154 -33.54 10.36 9.48
C ILE A 154 -32.27 9.57 9.81
N ASN A 155 -31.16 10.27 10.05
CA ASN A 155 -29.89 9.62 10.41
C ASN A 155 -30.02 8.74 11.67
N LYS A 156 -30.79 9.19 12.68
CA LYS A 156 -31.03 8.41 13.89
C LYS A 156 -31.96 7.21 13.66
N ILE A 157 -32.92 7.33 12.74
CA ILE A 157 -33.75 6.20 12.33
C ILE A 157 -32.90 5.13 11.63
N ASP A 158 -31.96 5.53 10.77
CA ASP A 158 -31.02 4.60 10.14
C ASP A 158 -30.13 3.86 11.16
N ASP A 159 -29.69 4.55 12.22
CA ASP A 159 -28.97 3.92 13.33
C ASP A 159 -29.84 2.88 14.06
N VAL A 160 -31.12 3.19 14.30
CA VAL A 160 -32.08 2.26 14.92
C VAL A 160 -32.29 1.04 14.04
N ILE A 161 -32.45 1.21 12.72
CA ILE A 161 -32.62 0.11 11.76
C ILE A 161 -31.42 -0.84 11.85
N LYS A 162 -30.19 -0.32 11.82
CA LYS A 162 -28.97 -1.15 11.96
C LYS A 162 -28.93 -1.92 13.28
N HIS A 163 -29.35 -1.30 14.38
CA HIS A 163 -29.41 -2.00 15.66
C HIS A 163 -30.47 -3.11 15.68
N LEU A 164 -31.62 -2.89 15.02
CA LEU A 164 -32.66 -3.92 14.90
C LEU A 164 -32.20 -5.11 14.06
N GLU A 165 -31.53 -4.87 12.93
CA GLU A 165 -30.92 -5.93 12.11
C GLU A 165 -29.91 -6.76 12.90
N LYS A 166 -29.09 -6.11 13.74
CA LYS A 166 -28.15 -6.80 14.62
C LYS A 166 -28.86 -7.64 15.69
N ILE A 167 -29.94 -7.13 16.27
CA ILE A 167 -30.75 -7.88 17.24
C ILE A 167 -31.36 -9.11 16.57
N GLU A 168 -31.91 -8.98 15.37
CA GLU A 168 -32.47 -10.09 14.60
C GLU A 168 -31.42 -11.18 14.34
N GLN A 169 -30.22 -10.79 13.91
CA GLN A 169 -29.10 -11.74 13.72
C GLN A 169 -28.75 -12.49 15.01
N HIS A 170 -28.65 -11.78 16.14
CA HIS A 170 -28.38 -12.40 17.43
C HIS A 170 -29.50 -13.36 17.85
N GLN A 171 -30.77 -13.00 17.61
CA GLN A 171 -31.92 -13.86 17.90
C GLN A 171 -31.87 -15.14 17.07
N TYR A 172 -31.53 -15.05 15.79
CA TYR A 172 -31.34 -16.23 14.93
C TYR A 172 -30.21 -17.14 15.44
N MET A 173 -29.06 -16.56 15.79
CA MET A 173 -27.94 -17.32 16.35
C MET A 173 -28.32 -18.01 17.67
N LEU A 174 -29.01 -17.30 18.57
CA LEU A 174 -29.47 -17.84 19.85
C LEU A 174 -30.46 -18.98 19.63
N TYR A 175 -31.43 -18.82 18.73
CA TYR A 175 -32.39 -19.86 18.39
C TYR A 175 -31.69 -21.13 17.89
N SER A 176 -30.74 -20.98 16.97
CA SER A 176 -29.94 -22.10 16.45
C SER A 176 -29.14 -22.80 17.55
N ALA A 177 -28.50 -22.02 18.43
CA ALA A 177 -27.76 -22.57 19.57
C ALA A 177 -28.66 -23.34 20.55
N ILE A 178 -29.87 -22.84 20.82
CA ILE A 178 -30.86 -23.54 21.66
C ILE A 178 -31.31 -24.84 21.01
N GLN A 179 -31.56 -24.84 19.69
CA GLN A 179 -31.96 -26.03 18.97
C GLN A 179 -30.88 -27.12 19.01
N GLU A 180 -29.61 -26.72 18.82
CA GLU A 180 -28.47 -27.64 18.91
C GLU A 180 -28.30 -28.15 20.35
N ASN A 181 -28.45 -27.28 21.36
CA ASN A 181 -28.40 -27.69 22.76
C ASN A 181 -29.49 -28.71 23.10
N ASN A 182 -30.73 -28.49 22.66
CA ASN A 182 -31.83 -29.43 22.87
C ASN A 182 -31.54 -30.80 22.23
N LYS A 183 -30.92 -30.82 21.04
CA LYS A 183 -30.50 -32.05 20.39
C LYS A 183 -29.45 -32.79 21.23
N GLN A 184 -28.43 -32.08 21.72
CA GLN A 184 -27.39 -32.65 22.58
C GLN A 184 -27.95 -33.18 23.90
N VAL A 185 -28.88 -32.45 24.53
CA VAL A 185 -29.57 -32.89 25.76
C VAL A 185 -30.38 -34.17 25.51
N ASN A 186 -31.11 -34.25 24.39
CA ASN A 186 -31.85 -35.46 24.04
C ASN A 186 -30.93 -36.66 23.78
N GLN A 187 -29.79 -36.44 23.11
CA GLN A 187 -28.78 -37.49 22.92
C GLN A 187 -28.22 -37.96 24.27
N LEU A 188 -27.81 -37.04 25.14
CA LEU A 188 -27.30 -37.34 26.47
C LEU A 188 -28.32 -38.11 27.32
N SER A 189 -29.60 -37.73 27.26
CA SER A 189 -30.67 -38.45 27.94
C SER A 189 -30.82 -39.89 27.44
N GLY A 190 -30.66 -40.11 26.13
CA GLY A 190 -30.68 -41.44 25.53
C GLY A 190 -29.49 -42.29 25.97
N GLU A 191 -28.28 -41.72 25.95
CA GLU A 191 -27.05 -42.38 26.43
C GLU A 191 -27.14 -42.76 27.90
N LEU A 192 -27.67 -41.87 28.75
CA LEU A 192 -27.87 -42.15 30.17
C LEU A 192 -28.85 -43.30 30.39
N THR A 193 -29.94 -43.35 29.61
CA THR A 193 -30.91 -44.45 29.69
C THR A 193 -30.28 -45.79 29.33
N MET A 194 -29.45 -45.84 28.27
CA MET A 194 -28.71 -47.05 27.92
C MET A 194 -27.72 -47.45 29.01
N LEU A 195 -27.00 -46.49 29.59
CA LEU A 195 -26.04 -46.74 30.67
C LEU A 195 -26.73 -47.35 31.90
N VAL A 196 -27.88 -46.80 32.31
CA VAL A 196 -28.67 -47.34 33.42
C VAL A 196 -29.12 -48.77 33.15
N ASN A 197 -29.62 -49.04 31.93
CA ASN A 197 -30.04 -50.40 31.55
C ASN A 197 -28.86 -51.39 31.56
N ASN A 198 -27.72 -51.00 31.01
CA ASN A 198 -26.51 -51.83 31.04
C ASN A 198 -26.02 -52.08 32.47
N SER A 199 -26.11 -51.07 33.35
CA SER A 199 -25.72 -51.20 34.77
C SER A 199 -26.62 -52.23 35.49
N CYS A 200 -27.92 -52.19 35.25
CA CYS A 200 -28.88 -53.19 35.76
C CYS A 200 -28.55 -54.60 35.25
N GLN A 201 -28.26 -54.75 33.96
CA GLN A 201 -27.85 -56.03 33.38
C GLN A 201 -26.54 -56.55 33.97
N ILE A 202 -25.57 -55.67 34.24
CA ILE A 202 -24.32 -56.04 34.91
C ILE A 202 -24.61 -56.56 36.31
N GLU A 203 -25.44 -55.87 37.09
CA GLU A 203 -25.83 -56.31 38.44
C GLU A 203 -26.49 -57.69 38.43
N GLU A 204 -27.42 -57.93 37.49
CA GLU A 204 -28.06 -59.23 37.31
C GLU A 204 -27.06 -60.33 36.93
N ASN A 205 -26.17 -60.05 35.98
CA ASN A 205 -25.10 -60.97 35.56
C ASN A 205 -24.13 -61.28 36.71
N THR A 206 -23.78 -60.28 37.53
CA THR A 206 -22.93 -60.46 38.71
C THR A 206 -23.61 -61.41 39.71
N ARG A 207 -24.89 -61.20 40.03
CA ARG A 207 -25.65 -62.10 40.90
C ARG A 207 -25.72 -63.52 40.35
N MET A 208 -25.91 -63.68 39.04
CA MET A 208 -25.93 -64.99 38.39
C MET A 208 -24.56 -65.67 38.46
N THR A 209 -23.48 -64.93 38.27
CA THR A 209 -22.10 -65.43 38.38
C THR A 209 -21.80 -65.92 39.80
N GLU A 210 -22.20 -65.16 40.83
CA GLU A 210 -22.06 -65.56 42.23
C GLU A 210 -22.82 -66.86 42.53
N TYR A 211 -24.05 -66.98 42.02
CA TYR A 211 -24.85 -68.20 42.18
C TYR A 211 -24.20 -69.42 41.52
N TYR A 212 -23.69 -69.29 40.28
CA TYR A 212 -22.98 -70.38 39.62
C TYR A 212 -21.67 -70.74 40.31
N ALA A 213 -20.94 -69.75 40.83
CA ALA A 213 -19.74 -69.98 41.64
C ALA A 213 -20.06 -70.80 42.90
N TRP A 214 -21.17 -70.47 43.59
CA TRP A 214 -21.64 -71.23 44.76
C TRP A 214 -21.98 -72.70 44.40
N ILE A 215 -22.73 -72.93 43.31
CA ILE A 215 -23.03 -74.30 42.84
C ILE A 215 -21.75 -75.07 42.50
N SER A 216 -20.84 -74.43 41.77
CA SER A 216 -19.59 -75.05 41.34
C SER A 216 -18.75 -75.49 42.55
N ALA A 217 -18.57 -74.62 43.54
CA ALA A 217 -17.86 -74.93 44.77
C ALA A 217 -18.48 -76.15 45.49
N ARG A 218 -19.81 -76.18 45.63
CA ARG A 218 -20.51 -77.30 46.27
C ARG A 218 -20.37 -78.61 45.49
N ASN A 219 -20.44 -78.55 44.17
CA ASN A 219 -20.23 -79.72 43.32
C ASN A 219 -18.78 -80.22 43.40
N THR A 220 -17.79 -79.33 43.41
CA THR A 220 -16.38 -79.71 43.61
C THR A 220 -16.16 -80.37 44.97
N GLU A 221 -16.81 -79.87 46.01
CA GLU A 221 -16.77 -80.48 47.34
C GLU A 221 -17.36 -81.89 47.32
N ALA A 222 -18.54 -82.08 46.73
CA ALA A 222 -19.17 -83.38 46.57
C ALA A 222 -18.29 -84.38 45.78
N VAL A 223 -17.60 -83.93 44.73
CA VAL A 223 -16.64 -84.76 43.98
C VAL A 223 -15.48 -85.20 44.86
N LYS A 224 -14.91 -84.31 45.70
CA LYS A 224 -13.85 -84.69 46.65
C LYS A 224 -14.29 -85.78 47.62
N TRP A 225 -15.49 -85.66 48.19
CA TRP A 225 -16.04 -86.67 49.10
C TRP A 225 -16.22 -88.04 48.42
N LYS A 226 -16.61 -88.04 47.13
CA LYS A 226 -16.72 -89.24 46.31
C LYS A 226 -15.36 -89.86 45.97
N GLU A 227 -14.34 -89.04 45.66
CA GLU A 227 -12.97 -89.52 45.41
C GLU A 227 -12.27 -90.08 46.67
N LEU A 228 -12.65 -89.58 47.85
CA LEU A 228 -12.18 -90.08 49.16
C LEU A 228 -12.92 -91.34 49.64
N GLY A 229 -13.92 -91.83 48.90
CA GLY A 229 -14.64 -93.08 49.18
C GLY A 229 -15.58 -93.03 50.40
N LEU A 230 -16.04 -91.83 50.81
CA LEU A 230 -16.93 -91.64 51.97
C LEU A 230 -18.42 -91.51 51.61
N LEU A 231 -18.72 -91.57 50.30
CA LEU A 231 -20.02 -91.80 49.67
C LEU A 231 -19.79 -92.63 48.40
#